data_AF-A0A0R2JFH7-F1
#
_entry.id   AF-A0A0R2JFH7-F1
#
_cell.length_a   1.000
_cell.length_b   1.000
_cell.length_c   1.000
_cell.angle_alpha   90.00
_cell.angle_beta   90.00
_cell.angle_gamma   90.00
#
_symmetry.space_group_name_H-M   'P 1'
#
loop_
_entity.id
_entity.type
_entity.pdbx_description
1 polymer ?
#
loop_
_entity_poly.entity_id
_entity_poly.type
_entity_poly.pdbx_seq_one_letter_code
_entity_poly.pdbx_strand_id
1 'polypeptide(L)' 'MLGGFNSDAGSIAHVALFTTYFNFLRPHSKLKDKHVPVQIPELKTCADMPQKWLKLLELTEKFLTQPQPA' A
#
# COMPACT_ATOMS: atom_id res chain seq x y z
N MET A 1 10.00 17.54 1.16
CA MET A 1 9.50 17.34 2.54
C MET A 1 8.08 16.80 2.42
N LEU A 2 7.82 15.54 2.81
CA LEU A 2 6.49 14.91 2.77
C LEU A 2 5.60 15.50 3.88
N GLY A 3 5.38 16.81 3.81
CA GLY A 3 4.92 17.63 4.93
C GLY A 3 3.41 17.75 5.00
N GLY A 4 2.77 16.84 5.74
CA GLY A 4 1.47 17.03 6.39
C GLY A 4 0.33 17.65 5.57
N PHE A 5 -0.68 18.17 6.27
CA PHE A 5 -1.88 18.79 5.68
C PHE A 5 -1.66 20.24 5.19
N ASN A 6 -0.42 20.73 5.17
CA ASN A 6 -0.10 22.09 4.72
C ASN A 6 -0.06 22.22 3.18
N SER A 7 -0.42 21.16 2.45
CA SER A 7 -0.62 21.20 1.00
C SER A 7 -1.71 20.21 0.60
N ASP A 8 -2.38 20.49 -0.52
CA ASP A 8 -3.39 19.58 -1.09
C ASP A 8 -2.77 18.23 -1.44
N ALA A 9 -1.58 18.25 -2.05
CA ALA A 9 -0.84 17.05 -2.40
C ALA A 9 -0.49 16.20 -1.16
N GLY A 10 -0.04 16.83 -0.06
CA GLY A 10 0.24 16.14 1.20
C GLY A 10 -1.01 15.53 1.83
N SER A 11 -2.15 16.23 1.76
CA SER A 11 -3.44 15.77 2.27
C SER A 11 -3.95 14.56 1.48
N ILE A 12 -3.89 14.62 0.14
CA ILE A 12 -4.25 13.52 -0.75
C ILE A 12 -3.37 12.29 -0.47
N ALA A 13 -2.05 12.49 -0.41
CA ALA A 13 -1.11 11.41 -0.11
C ALA A 13 -1.40 10.77 1.26
N HIS A 14 -1.70 11.58 2.27
CA HIS A 14 -2.04 11.07 3.60
C HIS A 14 -3.31 10.22 3.58
N VAL A 15 -4.40 10.72 2.99
CA VAL A 15 -5.67 9.99 2.90
C VAL A 15 -5.50 8.71 2.08
N ALA A 16 -4.76 8.76 0.98
CA ALA A 16 -4.49 7.59 0.14
C ALA A 16 -3.71 6.50 0.90
N LEU A 17 -2.62 6.86 1.57
CA LEU A 17 -1.81 5.93 2.37
C LEU A 17 -2.59 5.36 3.56
N PHE A 18 -3.34 6.22 4.27
CA PHE A 18 -4.21 5.82 5.37
C PHE A 18 -5.26 4.82 4.91
N THR A 19 -6.02 5.17 3.86
CA THR A 19 -7.08 4.33 3.30
C THR A 19 -6.52 3.01 2.80
N THR A 20 -5.36 3.04 2.13
CA THR A 20 -4.71 1.84 1.62
C THR A 20 -4.35 0.88 2.75
N TYR A 21 -3.74 1.39 3.83
CA TYR A 21 -3.42 0.57 4.97
C TYR A 21 -4.68 0.02 5.65
N PHE A 22 -5.61 0.89 6.03
CA PHE A 22 -6.76 0.51 6.83
C PHE A 22 -7.73 -0.39 6.09
N ASN A 23 -7.94 -0.18 4.79
CA ASN A 23 -8.96 -0.92 4.05
C ASN A 23 -8.41 -2.17 3.37
N PHE A 24 -7.12 -2.21 3.02
CA PHE A 24 -6.60 -3.28 2.17
C PHE A 24 -5.45 -4.08 2.77
N LEU A 25 -4.57 -3.44 3.57
CA LEU A 25 -3.33 -4.07 4.06
C LEU A 25 -3.38 -4.45 5.55
N ARG A 26 -4.43 -4.06 6.27
CA ARG A 26 -4.63 -4.41 7.67
C ARG A 26 -5.51 -5.68 7.80
N PRO A 27 -5.16 -6.60 8.71
CA PRO A 27 -6.07 -7.66 9.17
C PRO A 27 -7.44 -7.12 9.61
N HIS A 28 -8.53 -7.64 9.04
CA HIS A 28 -9.88 -7.23 9.42
C HIS A 28 -10.61 -8.30 10.20
N SER A 29 -11.18 -7.91 11.35
CA SER A 29 -11.92 -8.85 12.21
C SER A 29 -13.24 -9.35 11.59
N LYS A 30 -13.74 -8.66 10.56
CA LYS A 30 -14.94 -9.07 9.80
C LYS A 30 -14.62 -10.12 8.74
N LEU A 31 -13.36 -10.33 8.41
CA LEU A 31 -12.91 -11.37 7.49
C LEU A 31 -12.57 -12.63 8.27
N LYS A 32 -12.90 -13.78 7.69
CA LYS A 32 -12.60 -15.10 8.29
C LYS A 32 -11.10 -15.19 8.58
N ASP A 33 -10.75 -15.67 9.77
CA ASP A 33 -9.37 -15.82 10.26
C ASP A 33 -8.56 -14.52 10.34
N LYS A 34 -9.24 -13.36 10.38
CA LYS A 34 -8.60 -12.03 10.42
C LYS A 34 -7.62 -11.80 9.28
N HIS A 35 -7.88 -12.37 8.09
CA HIS A 35 -6.95 -12.20 6.98
C HIS A 35 -6.86 -10.73 6.51
N VAL A 36 -5.78 -10.44 5.79
CA VAL A 36 -5.61 -9.17 5.07
C VAL A 36 -6.46 -9.23 3.79
N PRO A 37 -7.30 -8.22 3.49
CA PRO A 37 -8.18 -8.22 2.31
C PRO A 37 -7.42 -8.39 0.99
N VAL A 38 -6.29 -7.70 0.84
CA VAL A 38 -5.46 -7.79 -0.37
C VAL A 38 -4.18 -8.56 -0.05
N GLN A 39 -4.06 -9.75 -0.62
CA GLN A 39 -2.92 -10.64 -0.41
C GLN A 39 -1.85 -10.38 -1.46
N ILE A 40 -0.79 -9.65 -1.08
CA ILE A 40 0.40 -9.45 -1.90
C ILE A 40 1.56 -10.20 -1.22
N PRO A 41 1.96 -11.38 -1.73
CA PRO A 41 2.98 -12.22 -1.10
C PRO A 41 4.29 -11.50 -0.83
N GLU A 42 4.70 -10.60 -1.73
CA GLU A 42 5.94 -9.83 -1.66
C GLU A 42 5.96 -8.84 -0.49
N LEU A 43 4.81 -8.47 0.05
CA LEU A 43 4.71 -7.59 1.23
C LEU A 43 4.83 -8.36 2.55
N LYS A 44 4.76 -9.70 2.53
CA LYS A 44 4.90 -10.54 3.74
C LYS A 44 6.32 -10.54 4.28
N THR A 45 7.32 -10.23 3.45
CA THR A 45 8.73 -10.15 3.84
C THR A 45 9.10 -8.81 4.47
N CYS A 46 8.23 -7.79 4.35
CA CYS A 46 8.44 -6.48 4.95
C CYS A 46 7.97 -6.46 6.42
N ALA A 47 8.83 -6.01 7.32
CA ALA A 47 8.56 -5.97 8.75
C ALA A 47 7.60 -4.84 9.14
N ASP A 48 7.70 -3.69 8.47
CA ASP A 48 6.94 -2.48 8.78
C ASP A 48 6.24 -1.87 7.55
N MET A 49 5.40 -0.86 7.79
CA MET A 49 4.68 -0.17 6.72
C MET A 49 5.59 0.68 5.80
N PRO A 50 6.60 1.42 6.30
CA PRO A 50 7.57 2.09 5.45
C PRO A 50 8.21 1.17 4.40
N GLN A 51 8.66 -0.03 4.80
CA GLN A 51 9.20 -1.03 3.88
C GLN A 51 8.15 -1.50 2.86
N LYS A 52 6.91 -1.70 3.30
CA LYS A 52 5.81 -2.08 2.39
C LYS A 52 5.53 -1.02 1.34
N TRP A 53 5.62 0.27 1.68
CA TRP A 53 5.46 1.36 0.71
C TRP A 53 6.57 1.36 -0.34
N LEU A 54 7.82 1.20 0.09
CA LEU A 54 8.95 1.06 -0.83
C LEU A 54 8.77 -0.16 -1.75
N LYS A 55 8.33 -1.28 -1.19
CA LYS A 55 8.08 -2.49 -1.97
C LYS A 55 6.95 -2.32 -2.98
N LEU A 56 5.87 -1.65 -2.59
CA LEU A 56 4.77 -1.33 -3.49
C LEU A 56 5.22 -0.44 -4.64
N LEU A 57 6.04 0.58 -4.39
CA LEU A 57 6.61 1.42 -5.46
C LEU A 57 7.47 0.61 -6.43
N GLU A 58 8.33 -0.28 -5.93
CA GLU A 58 9.14 -1.20 -6.75
C GLU A 58 8.24 -2.12 -7.61
N LEU A 59 7.17 -2.67 -7.03
CA LEU A 59 6.21 -3.50 -7.75
C LEU A 59 5.44 -2.70 -8.81
N THR A 60 5.08 -1.44 -8.51
CA THR A 60 4.44 -0.55 -9.48
C THR A 60 5.36 -0.23 -10.64
N GLU A 61 6.63 0.09 -10.39
CA GLU A 61 7.60 0.34 -11.47
C GLU A 61 7.77 -0.90 -12.37
N LYS A 62 7.88 -2.09 -11.77
CA LYS A 62 7.90 -3.35 -12.53
C LYS A 62 6.63 -3.56 -13.33
N PHE A 63 5.47 -3.29 -12.75
CA PHE A 63 4.19 -3.41 -13.44
C PHE A 63 4.09 -2.46 -14.64
N LEU A 64 4.53 -1.20 -14.49
CA LEU A 64 4.49 -0.19 -15.54
C LEU A 64 5.49 -0.45 -16.67
N THR A 65 6.62 -1.10 -16.35
CA THR A 65 7.66 -1.44 -17.33
C THR A 65 7.42 -2.78 -18.02
N GLN A 66 6.56 -3.64 -17.47
CA GLN A 66 6.18 -4.88 -18.12
C GLN A 66 5.16 -4.61 -19.24
N PRO A 67 5.36 -5.17 -20.45
CA PRO A 67 4.35 -5.12 -21.49
C PRO A 67 3.11 -5.86 -20.99
N GLN A 68 2.00 -5.12 -20.90
CA GLN A 68 0.74 -5.68 -20.45
C GLN A 68 0.32 -6.79 -21.44
N PRO A 69 0.05 -8.03 -20.99
CA PRO A 69 -0.44 -9.07 -21.89
C PRO A 69 -1.76 -8.61 -22.49
N ALA A 70 -1.84 -8.69 -23.83
CA ALA A 70 -3.02 -8.32 -24.63
C ALA A 70 -4.23 -9.20 -24.31
#